data_AF-A0A7S4C3E9-F1
#
_entry.id   AF-A0A7S4C3E9-F1
#
_cell.length_a   1.000
_cell.length_b   1.000
_cell.length_c   1.000
_cell.angle_alpha   90.00
_cell.angle_beta   90.00
_cell.angle_gamma   90.00
#
_symmetry.space_group_name_H-M   'P 1'
#
loop_
_entity.id
_entity.type
_entity.pdbx_description
1 polymer ?
#
loop_
_entity_poly.entity_id
_entity_poly.type
_entity_poly.pdbx_seq_one_letter_code
_entity_poly.pdbx_strand_id
1 'polypeptide(L)'
;ADRDIGKSHGAAASRQKRQFVVDWAFPPESSQADVFDATCGETELLSGVLSGVNACVMCYGQTGAGKTHTLGNLSPGSEGIMWRCLERLLAEQPEGEPQQ
;
A
#
# COMPACT_ATOMS: atom_id res chain seq x y z
N ALA A 1 65.27 0.61 -1.49
CA ALA A 1 64.22 -0.15 -2.18
C ALA A 1 63.56 -1.03 -1.12
N ASP A 2 62.73 -0.49 -0.25
CA ASP A 2 61.38 0.01 -0.55
C ASP A 2 60.57 -0.98 -1.40
N ARG A 3 59.75 -1.79 -0.70
CA ARG A 3 58.32 -1.90 -0.96
C ARG A 3 57.66 -2.80 0.09
N ASP A 4 57.10 -2.14 1.10
CA ASP A 4 55.89 -2.58 1.79
C ASP A 4 54.79 -2.78 0.74
N ILE A 5 54.29 -4.00 0.59
CA ILE A 5 53.03 -4.28 -0.10
C ILE A 5 51.99 -4.54 0.97
N GLY A 6 51.31 -3.47 1.35
CA GLY A 6 50.02 -3.56 2.03
C GLY A 6 49.04 -4.28 1.12
N LYS A 7 48.54 -5.44 1.58
CA LYS A 7 47.32 -6.01 1.03
C LYS A 7 46.15 -5.36 1.75
N SER A 8 45.45 -4.56 0.96
CA SER A 8 44.20 -3.86 1.25
C SER A 8 43.24 -4.71 2.07
N HIS A 9 42.80 -4.15 3.20
CA HIS A 9 41.57 -4.56 3.83
C HIS A 9 40.44 -4.27 2.85
N GLY A 10 39.93 -5.30 2.18
CA GLY A 10 38.65 -5.22 1.50
C GLY A 10 37.61 -4.90 2.56
N ALA A 11 37.24 -3.63 2.67
CA ALA A 11 36.22 -3.17 3.59
C ALA A 11 34.93 -3.91 3.25
N ALA A 12 34.58 -4.92 4.06
CA ALA A 12 33.26 -5.49 4.05
C ALA A 12 32.30 -4.33 4.35
N ALA A 13 31.57 -3.89 3.34
CA ALA A 13 30.58 -2.84 3.50
C ALA A 13 29.57 -3.35 4.53
N SER A 14 29.70 -2.88 5.78
CA SER A 14 28.75 -3.21 6.82
C SER A 14 27.39 -2.72 6.36
N ARG A 15 26.46 -3.63 6.10
CA ARG A 15 25.07 -3.29 5.77
C ARG A 15 24.50 -2.54 6.96
N GLN A 16 24.54 -1.21 6.91
CA GLN A 16 23.99 -0.38 7.97
C GLN A 16 22.49 -0.69 8.07
N LYS A 17 22.05 -1.07 9.27
CA LYS A 17 20.63 -1.26 9.57
C LYS A 17 19.96 0.11 9.45
N ARG A 18 19.09 0.25 8.44
CA ARG A 18 18.23 1.43 8.28
C ARG A 18 16.90 1.15 8.97
N GLN A 19 16.43 2.12 9.75
CA GLN A 19 15.10 2.11 10.34
C GLN A 19 14.20 3.05 9.54
N PHE A 20 12.94 2.66 9.37
CA PHE A 20 11.93 3.44 8.67
C PHE A 20 10.72 3.59 9.58
N VAL A 21 10.13 4.77 9.58
CA VAL A 21 8.88 5.07 10.27
C VAL A 21 7.81 5.24 9.20
N VAL A 22 6.72 4.50 9.35
CA VAL A 22 5.57 4.47 8.45
C VAL A 22 4.32 4.35 9.30
N ASP A 23 3.19 4.80 8.79
CA ASP A 23 1.90 4.66 9.49
C ASP A 23 1.54 3.17 9.64
N TRP A 24 1.81 2.37 8.61
CA TRP A 24 1.51 0.94 8.57
C TRP A 24 2.63 0.12 7.93
N ALA A 25 2.88 -1.06 8.49
CA ALA A 25 3.79 -2.06 7.94
C ALA A 25 3.11 -3.44 7.95
N PHE A 26 2.81 -3.96 6.76
CA PHE A 26 2.09 -5.22 6.60
C PHE A 26 3.06 -6.40 6.46
N PRO A 27 3.01 -7.41 7.34
CA PRO A 27 3.74 -8.66 7.14
C PRO A 27 3.14 -9.47 5.97
N PRO A 28 3.88 -10.45 5.40
CA PRO A 28 3.43 -11.24 4.24
C PRO A 28 2.10 -11.98 4.43
N GLU A 29 1.71 -12.25 5.67
CA GLU A 29 0.48 -12.93 6.05
C GLU A 29 -0.75 -12.03 6.02
N SER A 30 -0.56 -10.71 5.85
CA SER A 30 -1.67 -9.75 5.80
C SER A 30 -2.54 -9.99 4.57
N SER A 31 -3.85 -9.97 4.79
CA SER A 31 -4.83 -10.11 3.73
C SER A 31 -5.06 -8.80 2.99
N GLN A 32 -5.75 -8.88 1.84
CA GLN A 32 -6.17 -7.71 1.08
C GLN A 32 -7.22 -6.88 1.84
N ALA A 33 -7.99 -7.52 2.72
CA ALA A 33 -8.92 -6.83 3.61
C ALA A 33 -8.17 -5.99 4.64
N ASP A 34 -7.14 -6.56 5.29
CA ASP A 34 -6.34 -5.84 6.29
C ASP A 34 -5.68 -4.59 5.69
N VAL A 35 -5.13 -4.71 4.47
CA VAL A 35 -4.52 -3.57 3.78
C VAL A 35 -5.58 -2.54 3.40
N PHE A 36 -6.75 -2.96 2.93
CA PHE A 36 -7.86 -2.05 2.59
C PHE A 36 -8.37 -1.30 3.83
N ASP A 37 -8.57 -1.98 4.95
CA ASP A 37 -9.09 -1.38 6.17
C ASP A 37 -8.13 -0.32 6.70
N ALA A 38 -6.84 -0.63 6.80
CA ALA A 38 -5.83 0.34 7.24
C ALA A 38 -5.61 1.51 6.25
N THR A 39 -5.85 1.32 4.95
CA THR A 39 -5.60 2.38 3.94
C THR A 39 -6.82 3.24 3.62
N CYS A 40 -8.01 2.66 3.59
CA CYS A 40 -9.25 3.32 3.14
C CYS A 40 -10.35 3.32 4.19
N GLY A 41 -10.41 2.29 5.04
CA GLY A 41 -11.41 2.17 6.10
C GLY A 41 -11.14 3.12 7.27
N GLU A 42 -9.97 2.97 7.89
CA GLU A 42 -9.56 3.73 9.08
C GLU A 42 -9.18 5.19 8.77
N THR A 43 -8.81 5.49 7.53
CA THR A 43 -8.41 6.83 7.09
C THR A 43 -9.60 7.73 6.71
N GLU A 44 -10.83 7.23 6.81
CA GLU A 44 -12.05 7.95 6.39
C GLU A 44 -11.98 8.45 4.93
N LEU A 45 -11.19 7.78 4.09
CA LEU A 45 -10.95 8.20 2.72
C LEU A 45 -12.26 8.19 1.92
N LEU A 46 -13.07 7.14 2.10
CA LEU A 46 -14.32 6.97 1.36
C LEU A 46 -15.40 7.95 1.80
N SER A 47 -15.50 8.28 3.09
CA SER A 47 -16.45 9.31 3.56
C SER A 47 -16.05 10.70 3.06
N GLY A 48 -14.76 11.00 3.00
CA GLY A 48 -14.24 12.21 2.35
C GLY A 48 -14.68 12.29 0.89
N VAL A 49 -14.53 11.21 0.12
CA VAL A 49 -14.99 11.15 -1.28
C VAL A 49 -16.50 11.39 -1.41
N LEU A 50 -17.31 10.78 -0.56
CA LEU A 50 -18.76 10.98 -0.55
C LEU A 50 -19.17 12.41 -0.16
N SER A 51 -18.34 13.11 0.63
CA SER A 51 -18.52 14.53 0.96
C SER A 51 -18.04 15.50 -0.13
N GLY A 52 -17.54 14.99 -1.26
CA GLY A 52 -17.05 15.79 -2.38
C GLY A 52 -15.56 16.16 -2.30
N VAL A 53 -14.77 15.46 -1.47
CA VAL A 53 -13.31 15.64 -1.40
C VAL A 53 -12.60 14.70 -2.37
N ASN A 54 -11.58 15.19 -3.06
CA ASN A 54 -10.76 14.35 -3.93
C ASN A 54 -9.79 13.50 -3.09
N ALA A 55 -9.79 12.19 -3.30
CA ALA A 55 -8.84 11.26 -2.69
C ALA A 55 -7.98 10.56 -3.76
N CYS A 56 -6.78 10.14 -3.35
CA CYS A 56 -5.88 9.39 -4.22
C CYS A 56 -5.14 8.31 -3.44
N VAL A 57 -5.22 7.06 -3.93
CA VAL A 57 -4.42 5.93 -3.45
C VAL A 57 -3.43 5.56 -4.55
N MET A 58 -2.15 5.46 -4.18
CA MET A 58 -1.07 5.12 -5.11
C MET A 58 -0.24 3.96 -4.58
N CYS A 59 0.18 3.07 -5.48
CA CYS A 59 1.14 2.01 -5.17
C CYS A 59 2.47 2.29 -5.87
N TYR A 60 3.57 2.25 -5.13
CA TYR A 60 4.92 2.46 -5.65
C TYR A 60 5.83 1.26 -5.31
N GLY A 61 6.90 1.08 -6.08
CA GLY A 61 7.87 0.00 -5.87
C GLY A 61 8.33 -0.65 -7.18
N GLN A 62 9.37 -1.49 -7.09
CA GLN A 62 9.93 -2.19 -8.25
C GLN A 62 8.94 -3.19 -8.89
N THR A 63 9.22 -3.65 -10.09
CA THR A 63 8.47 -4.75 -10.73
C THR A 63 8.54 -6.00 -9.86
N GLY A 64 7.42 -6.71 -9.72
CA GLY A 64 7.28 -7.88 -8.84
C GLY A 64 7.01 -7.54 -7.37
N ALA A 65 7.02 -6.28 -6.95
CA ALA A 65 6.76 -5.89 -5.55
C ALA A 65 5.28 -5.94 -5.13
N GLY A 66 4.37 -6.43 -5.97
CA GLY A 66 2.96 -6.58 -5.60
C GLY A 66 2.02 -5.40 -5.89
N LYS A 67 2.47 -4.32 -6.57
CA LYS A 67 1.60 -3.16 -6.88
C LYS A 67 0.24 -3.54 -7.50
N THR A 68 0.25 -4.35 -8.57
CA THR A 68 -0.97 -4.81 -9.24
C THR A 68 -1.82 -5.71 -8.34
N HIS A 69 -1.15 -6.53 -7.51
CA HIS A 69 -1.82 -7.38 -6.53
C HIS A 69 -2.58 -6.52 -5.51
N THR A 70 -1.91 -5.56 -4.87
CA THR A 70 -2.52 -4.70 -3.86
C THR A 70 -3.64 -3.81 -4.42
N LEU A 71 -3.41 -3.15 -5.56
CA LEU A 71 -4.36 -2.16 -6.07
C LEU A 71 -5.50 -2.78 -6.88
N GLY A 72 -5.19 -3.72 -7.79
CA GLY A 72 -6.09 -4.10 -8.88
C GLY A 72 -6.29 -5.61 -9.04
N ASN A 73 -6.03 -6.41 -8.01
CA ASN A 73 -6.36 -7.84 -8.07
C ASN A 73 -7.89 -8.03 -8.12
N LEU A 74 -8.34 -8.90 -9.02
CA LEU A 74 -9.76 -9.24 -9.22
C LEU A 74 -10.06 -10.71 -8.89
N SER A 75 -9.09 -11.42 -8.33
CA SER A 75 -9.25 -12.84 -8.00
C SER A 75 -10.18 -12.98 -6.79
N PRO A 76 -11.23 -13.83 -6.88
CA PRO A 76 -12.20 -14.02 -5.81
C PRO A 76 -11.54 -14.30 -4.45
N GLY A 77 -11.94 -13.55 -3.42
CA GLY A 77 -11.41 -13.66 -2.05
C GLY A 77 -10.05 -12.97 -1.83
N SER A 78 -9.47 -12.34 -2.84
CA SER A 78 -8.22 -11.58 -2.74
C SER A 78 -8.28 -10.27 -3.54
N GLU A 79 -9.48 -9.73 -3.71
CA GLU A 79 -9.75 -8.51 -4.45
C GLU A 79 -8.95 -7.34 -3.85
N GLY A 80 -8.34 -6.53 -4.71
CA GLY A 80 -7.51 -5.40 -4.33
C GLY A 80 -8.30 -4.20 -3.87
N ILE A 81 -7.57 -3.17 -3.46
CA ILE A 81 -8.13 -1.92 -2.92
C ILE A 81 -9.17 -1.31 -3.87
N MET A 82 -8.90 -1.28 -5.18
CA MET A 82 -9.80 -0.65 -6.15
C MET A 82 -11.20 -1.28 -6.15
N TRP A 83 -11.28 -2.61 -6.13
CA TRP A 83 -12.56 -3.33 -6.13
C TRP A 83 -13.32 -3.12 -4.81
N ARG A 84 -12.61 -3.23 -3.69
CA ARG A 84 -13.18 -3.01 -2.35
C ARG A 84 -13.70 -1.58 -2.16
N CYS A 85 -12.98 -0.58 -2.67
CA CYS A 85 -13.44 0.81 -2.70
C CYS A 85 -14.75 0.94 -3.50
N LEU A 86 -14.84 0.31 -4.68
CA LEU A 86 -16.04 0.36 -5.51
C LEU A 86 -17.23 -0.27 -4.80
N GLU A 87 -17.07 -1.47 -4.24
CA GLU A 87 -18.13 -2.14 -3.47
C GLU A 87 -18.62 -1.28 -2.31
N ARG A 88 -17.69 -0.70 -1.54
CA ARG A 88 -18.06 0.14 -0.39
C ARG A 88 -18.76 1.42 -0.81
N LEU A 89 -18.29 2.11 -1.85
CA LEU A 89 -18.92 3.34 -2.35
C LEU A 89 -20.34 3.06 -2.87
N LEU A 90 -20.55 1.94 -3.57
CA LEU A 90 -21.86 1.55 -4.09
C LEU A 90 -22.82 1.13 -2.96
N ALA A 91 -22.33 0.49 -1.91
CA ALA A 91 -23.13 0.12 -0.74
C ALA A 91 -23.60 1.34 0.07
N GLU A 92 -22.83 2.43 0.07
CA GLU A 92 -23.12 3.66 0.81
C GLU A 92 -24.01 4.65 0.02
N GLN A 93 -24.43 4.33 -1.21
CA GLN A 93 -25.44 5.14 -1.91
C GLN A 93 -26.82 4.87 -1.29
N PRO A 94 -27.44 5.83 -0.57
CA PRO A 94 -28.83 5.68 -0.15
C PRO A 94 -29.71 5.75 -1.40
N GLU A 95 -30.75 4.92 -1.44
CA GLU A 95 -31.81 5.04 -2.45
C GLU A 95 -32.27 6.50 -2.54
N GLY A 96 -32.12 7.09 -3.72
CA GLY A 96 -32.51 8.47 -3.95
C GLY A 96 -33.97 8.68 -3.55
N GLU A 97 -34.25 9.76 -2.82
CA GLU A 97 -35.62 10.18 -2.55
C GLU A 97 -36.42 10.25 -3.87
N PRO A 98 -37.70 9.80 -3.87
CA PRO A 98 -38.55 10.00 -5.04
C PRO A 98 -38.70 11.51 -5.27
N GLN A 99 -38.19 11.97 -6.40
CA GLN A 99 -38.39 13.34 -6.89
C GLN A 99 -39.90 13.58 -7.02
N GLN A 100 -40.48 14.38 -6.11
CA GLN A 100 -41.85 14.88 -6.19
C GLN A 100 -41.99 15.95 -7.27
#